data_AF-A0A645A222-F1
#
_entry.id   AF-A0A645A222-F1
#
_cell.length_a   1.000
_cell.length_b   1.000
_cell.length_c   1.000
_cell.angle_alpha   90.00
_cell.angle_beta   90.00
_cell.angle_gamma   90.00
#
_symmetry.space_group_name_H-M   'P 1'
#
loop_
_entity.id
_entity.type
_entity.pdbx_description
1 polymer ?
#
loop_
_entity_poly.entity_id
_entity_poly.type
_entity_poly.pdbx_seq_one_letter_code
_entity_poly.pdbx_strand_id
1 'polypeptide(L)'
;MISQVSSKEMISKAYENGIEFFISKPIDAIEVQSVIKNVTYKFEMNKKLQTIQGLFSDKQSASVLEHTKDSIIGIKRVMQRMGILSESGSQDIINIAKYLIDNNKHTSDETIADLCSHFTDNPKVMEQRIRRTAAIGMKNLANIGLEDYMNEIFTEYSNGLYNFEQIKIEMDFIREKSKKRGKVNLKKFIDGIVYYSETEKA
;
A
#
# COMPACT_ATOMS: atom_id res chain seq x y z
N MET A 1 15.82 4.70 56.58
CA MET A 1 14.65 3.92 56.09
C MET A 1 14.84 3.70 54.60
N ILE A 2 14.78 2.45 54.12
CA ILE A 2 14.40 1.93 52.78
C ILE A 2 14.71 0.43 52.87
N SER A 3 13.78 -0.37 53.39
CA SER A 3 13.82 -1.84 53.28
C SER A 3 12.46 -2.41 53.70
N GLN A 4 11.46 -2.22 52.84
CA GLN A 4 10.31 -3.11 52.78
C GLN A 4 10.02 -3.37 51.31
N VAL A 5 10.89 -4.14 50.66
CA VAL A 5 10.75 -4.54 49.24
C VAL A 5 9.79 -5.73 49.09
N SER A 6 8.84 -5.89 50.02
CA SER A 6 7.86 -6.99 50.05
C SER A 6 6.61 -6.63 50.87
N SER A 7 6.21 -5.35 50.90
CA SER A 7 4.93 -5.01 51.52
C SER A 7 3.79 -5.63 50.71
N LYS A 8 2.75 -6.12 51.39
CA LYS A 8 1.57 -6.70 50.74
C LYS A 8 0.95 -5.73 49.73
N GLU A 9 1.06 -4.43 49.99
CA GLU A 9 0.64 -3.35 49.07
C GLU A 9 1.45 -3.31 47.78
N MET A 10 2.79 -3.44 47.83
CA MET A 10 3.64 -3.47 46.65
C MET A 10 3.32 -4.68 45.77
N ILE A 11 3.14 -5.84 46.38
CA ILE A 11 2.79 -7.09 45.69
C ILE A 11 1.41 -6.96 45.05
N SER A 12 0.44 -6.39 45.77
CA SER A 12 -0.91 -6.15 45.23
C SER A 12 -0.87 -5.21 44.02
N LYS A 13 -0.12 -4.11 44.11
CA LYS A 13 0.07 -3.18 42.99
C LYS A 13 0.77 -3.82 41.79
N ALA A 14 1.72 -4.74 42.01
CA ALA A 14 2.35 -5.49 40.94
C ALA A 14 1.32 -6.35 40.17
N TYR A 15 0.44 -7.05 40.88
CA TYR A 15 -0.65 -7.82 40.26
C TYR A 15 -1.64 -6.93 39.50
N GLU A 16 -2.00 -5.76 40.04
CA GLU A 16 -2.85 -4.78 39.32
C GLU A 16 -2.22 -4.28 38.02
N ASN A 17 -0.89 -4.25 37.93
CA ASN A 17 -0.14 -3.86 36.73
C ASN A 17 0.18 -5.05 35.80
N GLY A 18 -0.43 -6.22 36.02
CA GLY A 18 -0.34 -7.38 35.12
C GLY A 18 0.87 -8.30 35.36
N ILE A 19 1.58 -8.15 36.48
CA ILE A 19 2.59 -9.14 36.89
C ILE A 19 1.87 -10.38 37.40
N GLU A 20 2.21 -11.57 36.88
CA GLU A 20 1.51 -12.83 37.20
C GLU A 20 2.24 -13.67 38.25
N PHE A 21 3.56 -13.53 38.35
CA PHE A 21 4.39 -14.29 39.28
C PHE A 21 5.24 -13.33 40.12
N PHE A 22 5.30 -13.58 41.43
CA PHE A 22 6.14 -12.84 42.37
C PHE A 22 6.88 -13.84 43.24
N ILE A 23 8.21 -13.78 43.26
CA ILE A 23 9.05 -14.68 44.06
C ILE A 23 9.47 -13.93 45.32
N SER A 24 9.06 -14.46 46.47
CA SER A 24 9.36 -13.85 47.76
C SER A 24 10.76 -14.21 48.23
N LYS A 25 11.36 -13.36 49.06
CA LYS A 25 12.62 -13.69 49.74
C LYS A 25 12.33 -14.43 51.06
N PRO A 26 13.18 -15.37 51.49
CA PRO A 26 14.39 -15.86 50.82
C PRO A 26 14.05 -16.69 49.56
N ILE A 27 14.85 -16.56 48.51
CA ILE A 27 14.60 -17.19 47.20
C ILE A 27 14.65 -18.71 47.34
N ASP A 28 13.57 -19.39 46.97
CA ASP A 28 13.49 -20.84 46.93
C ASP A 28 13.73 -21.38 45.51
N ALA A 29 14.59 -22.39 45.38
CA ALA A 29 14.96 -22.95 44.08
C ALA A 29 13.81 -23.72 43.42
N ILE A 30 12.94 -24.35 44.20
CA ILE A 30 11.79 -25.12 43.70
C ILE A 30 10.71 -24.16 43.19
N GLU A 31 10.44 -23.08 43.94
CA GLU A 31 9.54 -21.99 43.53
C GLU A 31 9.99 -21.38 42.20
N VAL A 32 11.27 -20.98 42.11
CA VAL A 32 11.85 -20.42 40.88
C VAL A 32 11.71 -21.39 39.70
N GLN A 33 12.02 -22.68 39.90
CA GLN A 33 11.90 -23.68 38.84
C GLN A 33 10.45 -23.83 38.37
N SER A 34 9.49 -23.83 39.29
CA SER A 34 8.06 -23.92 38.97
C SER A 34 7.57 -22.70 38.20
N VAL A 35 7.96 -21.49 38.64
CA VAL A 35 7.65 -20.24 37.95
C VAL A 35 8.20 -20.25 36.52
N ILE A 36 9.48 -20.62 36.34
CA ILE A 36 10.09 -20.70 35.01
C ILE A 36 9.35 -21.72 34.12
N LYS A 37 9.05 -22.91 34.63
CA LYS A 37 8.29 -23.93 33.86
C LYS A 37 6.93 -23.41 33.41
N ASN A 38 6.20 -22.72 34.28
CA ASN A 38 4.89 -22.15 33.96
C ASN A 38 5.00 -21.02 32.91
N VAL A 39 6.01 -20.16 33.04
CA VAL A 39 6.28 -19.11 32.04
C VAL A 39 6.65 -19.72 30.69
N THR A 40 7.52 -20.73 30.66
CA THR A 40 7.88 -21.45 29.42
C THR A 40 6.67 -22.11 28.79
N TYR A 41 5.84 -22.80 29.59
CA TYR A 41 4.60 -23.42 29.09
C TYR A 41 3.65 -22.38 28.49
N LYS A 42 3.47 -21.23 29.16
CA LYS A 42 2.61 -20.14 28.66
C LYS A 42 3.18 -19.51 27.40
N PHE A 43 4.50 -19.37 27.30
CA PHE A 43 5.17 -18.91 26.09
C PHE A 43 4.96 -19.88 24.92
N GLU A 44 5.17 -21.18 25.14
CA GLU A 44 4.94 -22.22 24.14
C GLU A 44 3.47 -22.30 23.72
N MET A 45 2.53 -22.17 24.66
CA MET A 45 1.10 -22.13 24.37
C MET A 45 0.74 -20.92 23.53
N ASN A 46 1.24 -19.73 23.86
CA ASN A 46 1.05 -18.52 23.04
C ASN A 46 1.63 -18.71 21.64
N LYS A 47 2.81 -19.31 21.51
CA LYS A 47 3.41 -19.61 20.20
C LYS A 47 2.56 -20.59 19.40
N LYS A 48 2.02 -21.64 20.05
CA LYS A 48 1.09 -22.59 19.42
C LYS A 48 -0.22 -21.92 19.01
N LEU A 49 -0.79 -21.06 19.85
CA LEU A 49 -2.00 -20.29 19.53
C LEU A 49 -1.75 -19.30 18.40
N GLN A 50 -0.61 -18.61 18.36
CA GLN A 50 -0.20 -17.78 17.22
C GLN A 50 -0.03 -18.59 15.95
N THR A 51 0.46 -19.84 16.06
CA THR A 51 0.55 -20.75 14.90
C THR A 51 -0.83 -21.19 14.44
N ILE A 52 -1.73 -21.53 15.36
CA ILE A 52 -3.13 -21.90 15.04
C ILE A 52 -3.87 -20.71 14.44
N GLN A 53 -3.74 -19.52 15.04
CA GLN A 53 -4.20 -18.26 14.47
C GLN A 53 -3.57 -18.06 13.09
N GLY A 54 -2.28 -18.33 12.92
CA GLY A 54 -1.61 -18.31 11.62
C GLY A 54 -2.20 -19.29 10.61
N LEU A 55 -2.65 -20.48 11.01
CA LEU A 55 -3.28 -21.46 10.13
C LEU A 55 -4.73 -21.08 9.75
N PHE A 56 -5.46 -20.42 10.66
CA PHE A 56 -6.77 -19.84 10.35
C PHE A 56 -6.65 -18.54 9.56
N SER A 57 -5.59 -17.77 9.82
CA SER A 57 -5.17 -16.59 9.09
C SER A 57 -4.42 -16.92 7.82
N ASP A 58 -4.03 -18.16 7.52
CA ASP A 58 -3.39 -18.54 6.24
C ASP A 58 -4.38 -18.55 5.07
N LYS A 59 -5.67 -18.28 5.35
CA LYS A 59 -6.62 -17.78 4.34
C LYS A 59 -6.53 -16.26 4.10
N GLN A 60 -5.76 -15.52 4.90
CA GLN A 60 -5.59 -14.06 4.90
C GLN A 60 -4.12 -13.60 4.77
N SER A 61 -3.11 -14.30 5.28
CA SER A 61 -1.69 -13.92 5.21
C SER A 61 -0.99 -14.41 3.95
N ALA A 62 -1.31 -15.63 3.50
CA ALA A 62 -1.00 -16.05 2.13
C ALA A 62 -1.72 -15.11 1.15
N SER A 63 -3.01 -14.80 1.39
CA SER A 63 -3.74 -13.89 0.52
C SER A 63 -3.20 -12.45 0.55
N VAL A 64 -2.63 -11.92 1.65
CA VAL A 64 -2.07 -10.54 1.66
C VAL A 64 -0.70 -10.47 0.97
N LEU A 65 0.19 -11.46 1.15
CA LEU A 65 1.46 -11.51 0.42
C LEU A 65 1.28 -11.84 -1.08
N GLU A 66 0.26 -12.63 -1.39
CA GLU A 66 -0.17 -12.95 -2.75
C GLU A 66 -0.93 -11.74 -3.36
N HIS A 67 -1.85 -11.10 -2.64
CA HIS A 67 -2.51 -9.85 -3.06
C HIS A 67 -1.53 -8.71 -3.28
N THR A 68 -0.52 -8.53 -2.43
CA THR A 68 0.46 -7.43 -2.60
C THR A 68 1.35 -7.67 -3.82
N LYS A 69 1.73 -8.92 -4.10
CA LYS A 69 2.42 -9.28 -5.34
C LYS A 69 1.52 -9.12 -6.56
N ASP A 70 0.28 -9.59 -6.48
CA ASP A 70 -0.71 -9.50 -7.55
C ASP A 70 -1.08 -8.06 -7.88
N SER A 71 -1.21 -7.20 -6.87
CA SER A 71 -1.53 -5.77 -7.05
C SER A 71 -0.39 -5.06 -7.77
N ILE A 72 0.87 -5.34 -7.39
CA ILE A 72 2.03 -4.78 -8.10
C ILE A 72 2.08 -5.30 -9.55
N ILE A 73 1.76 -6.58 -9.78
CA ILE A 73 1.71 -7.16 -11.13
C ILE A 73 0.63 -6.45 -11.97
N GLY A 74 -0.57 -6.27 -11.41
CA GLY A 74 -1.67 -5.56 -12.06
C GLY A 74 -1.30 -4.11 -12.41
N ILE A 75 -0.72 -3.37 -11.46
CA ILE A 75 -0.27 -1.99 -11.69
C ILE A 75 0.76 -1.96 -12.83
N LYS A 76 1.78 -2.83 -12.78
CA LYS A 76 2.82 -2.89 -13.82
C LYS A 76 2.24 -3.26 -15.18
N ARG A 77 1.23 -4.12 -15.25
CA ARG A 77 0.55 -4.51 -16.49
C ARG A 77 -0.14 -3.32 -17.14
N VAL A 78 -0.96 -2.58 -16.37
CA VAL A 78 -1.62 -1.36 -16.86
C VAL A 78 -0.57 -0.37 -17.36
N MET A 79 0.47 -0.11 -16.57
CA MET A 79 1.56 0.80 -16.96
C MET A 79 2.35 0.32 -18.18
N GLN A 80 2.48 -0.99 -18.39
CA GLN A 80 3.10 -1.57 -19.57
C GLN A 80 2.24 -1.37 -20.82
N ARG A 81 0.93 -1.63 -20.74
CA ARG A 81 -0.03 -1.39 -21.84
C ARG A 81 -0.05 0.10 -22.26
N MET A 82 0.18 1.00 -21.31
CA MET A 82 0.32 2.44 -21.57
C MET A 82 1.71 2.89 -22.06
N GLY A 83 2.71 2.01 -22.01
CA GLY A 83 4.09 2.33 -22.37
C GLY A 83 4.79 3.29 -21.41
N ILE A 84 4.49 3.25 -20.11
CA ILE A 84 5.07 4.14 -19.08
C ILE A 84 5.87 3.40 -18.00
N LEU A 85 5.99 2.07 -18.09
CA LEU A 85 6.67 1.26 -17.07
C LEU A 85 8.15 1.64 -16.87
N SER A 86 8.83 2.08 -17.95
CA SER A 86 10.25 2.44 -17.94
C SER A 86 10.51 3.94 -17.74
N GLU A 87 9.48 4.72 -17.42
CA GLU A 87 9.61 6.17 -17.24
C GLU A 87 10.08 6.56 -15.84
N SER A 88 10.70 7.74 -15.70
CA SER A 88 11.29 8.19 -14.42
C SER A 88 10.32 8.26 -13.22
N GLY A 89 9.02 8.43 -13.46
CA GLY A 89 7.97 8.43 -12.42
C GLY A 89 7.28 7.09 -12.21
N SER A 90 7.74 6.01 -12.85
CA SER A 90 7.06 4.72 -12.79
C SER A 90 7.05 4.14 -11.37
N GLN A 91 8.18 4.20 -10.68
CA GLN A 91 8.28 3.69 -9.32
C GLN A 91 7.41 4.49 -8.33
N ASP A 92 7.29 5.81 -8.53
CA ASP A 92 6.42 6.63 -7.69
C ASP A 92 4.94 6.26 -7.85
N ILE A 93 4.51 6.03 -9.10
CA ILE A 93 3.15 5.59 -9.40
C ILE A 93 2.87 4.24 -8.73
N ILE A 94 3.81 3.29 -8.83
CA ILE A 94 3.69 1.97 -8.20
C ILE A 94 3.56 2.13 -6.68
N ASN A 95 4.39 2.96 -6.05
CA ASN A 95 4.35 3.16 -4.60
C ASN A 95 3.01 3.74 -4.14
N ILE A 96 2.50 4.78 -4.82
CA ILE A 96 1.23 5.41 -4.46
C ILE A 96 0.05 4.46 -4.73
N ALA A 97 -0.02 3.86 -5.90
CA ALA A 97 -1.10 2.95 -6.25
C ALA A 97 -1.14 1.75 -5.29
N LYS A 98 0.02 1.18 -4.97
CA LYS A 98 0.13 0.10 -3.98
C LYS A 98 -0.37 0.55 -2.60
N TYR A 99 0.04 1.73 -2.15
CA TYR A 99 -0.41 2.26 -0.86
C TYR A 99 -1.93 2.44 -0.80
N LEU A 100 -2.55 2.91 -1.88
CA LEU A 100 -3.99 3.04 -1.95
C LEU A 100 -4.70 1.69 -1.87
N ILE A 101 -4.21 0.68 -2.60
CA ILE A 101 -4.75 -0.69 -2.57
C ILE A 101 -4.58 -1.32 -1.19
N ASP A 102 -3.37 -1.26 -0.62
CA ASP A 102 -3.05 -1.88 0.67
C ASP A 102 -3.90 -1.30 1.82
N ASN A 103 -4.34 -0.04 1.70
CA ASN A 103 -5.15 0.65 2.70
C ASN A 103 -6.64 0.77 2.34
N ASN A 104 -7.09 0.19 1.21
CA ASN A 104 -8.44 0.38 0.66
C ASN A 104 -8.88 1.86 0.64
N LYS A 105 -7.98 2.75 0.22
CA LYS A 105 -8.21 4.20 0.12
C LYS A 105 -8.42 4.62 -1.32
N HIS A 106 -9.16 5.72 -1.51
CA HIS A 106 -9.27 6.39 -2.81
C HIS A 106 -8.51 7.72 -2.81
N THR A 107 -8.08 8.21 -3.97
CA THR A 107 -7.44 9.54 -4.03
C THR A 107 -8.41 10.69 -3.71
N SER A 108 -9.70 10.43 -3.52
CA SER A 108 -10.67 11.38 -2.96
C SER A 108 -10.37 11.75 -1.52
N ASP A 109 -9.75 10.85 -0.76
CA ASP A 109 -9.64 10.95 0.69
C ASP A 109 -8.54 11.92 1.13
N GLU A 110 -7.52 12.11 0.28
CA GLU A 110 -6.35 12.94 0.55
C GLU A 110 -5.93 13.74 -0.71
N THR A 111 -5.08 14.75 -0.57
CA THR A 111 -4.48 15.41 -1.75
C THR A 111 -3.33 14.56 -2.30
N ILE A 112 -3.00 14.70 -3.58
CA ILE A 112 -1.84 13.97 -4.15
C ILE A 112 -0.53 14.39 -3.47
N ALA A 113 -0.43 15.65 -3.03
CA ALA A 113 0.73 16.13 -2.30
C ALA A 113 0.86 15.44 -0.93
N ASP A 114 -0.26 15.23 -0.23
CA ASP A 114 -0.27 14.49 1.05
C ASP A 114 0.12 13.02 0.84
N LEU A 115 -0.43 12.38 -0.19
CA LEU A 115 -0.04 11.02 -0.57
C LEU A 115 1.46 10.90 -0.87
N CYS A 116 2.03 11.87 -1.58
CA CYS A 116 3.47 11.90 -1.87
C CYS A 116 4.31 12.12 -0.60
N SER A 117 3.79 12.82 0.42
CA SER A 117 4.50 13.11 1.67
C SER A 117 4.84 11.86 2.49
N HIS A 118 4.10 10.76 2.29
CA HIS A 118 4.42 9.47 2.91
C HIS A 118 5.70 8.83 2.37
N PHE A 119 6.20 9.26 1.21
CA PHE A 119 7.32 8.61 0.51
C PHE A 119 8.54 9.51 0.31
N THR A 120 8.41 10.82 0.49
CA THR A 120 9.51 11.76 0.25
C THR A 120 9.37 13.05 1.05
N ASP A 121 10.52 13.64 1.40
CA ASP A 121 10.61 14.99 1.98
C ASP A 121 10.29 16.11 0.97
N ASN A 122 10.20 15.78 -0.33
CA ASN A 122 9.83 16.75 -1.38
C ASN A 122 8.63 16.29 -2.22
N PRO A 123 7.40 16.38 -1.67
CA PRO A 123 6.19 15.83 -2.29
C PRO A 123 5.87 16.47 -3.64
N LYS A 124 6.15 17.78 -3.80
CA LYS A 124 5.90 18.52 -5.05
C LYS A 124 6.73 17.98 -6.22
N VAL A 125 7.98 17.60 -5.96
CA VAL A 125 8.86 17.06 -7.00
C VAL A 125 8.40 15.67 -7.44
N MET A 126 7.99 14.82 -6.49
CA MET A 126 7.41 13.51 -6.78
C MET A 126 6.10 13.64 -7.56
N GLU A 127 5.18 14.49 -7.11
CA GLU A 127 3.93 14.78 -7.84
C GLU A 127 4.19 15.21 -9.28
N GLN A 128 5.15 16.12 -9.48
CA GLN A 128 5.47 16.60 -10.83
C GLN A 128 6.14 15.53 -11.70
N ARG A 129 6.92 14.62 -11.10
CA ARG A 129 7.51 13.48 -11.81
C ARG A 129 6.41 12.50 -12.26
N ILE A 130 5.46 12.19 -11.38
CA ILE A 130 4.29 11.38 -11.72
C ILE A 130 3.48 12.06 -12.84
N ARG A 131 3.20 13.37 -12.71
CA ARG A 131 2.43 14.13 -13.71
C ARG A 131 3.07 14.08 -15.10
N ARG A 132 4.41 14.18 -15.17
CA ARG A 132 5.16 14.05 -16.44
C ARG A 132 5.02 12.65 -17.03
N THR A 133 5.18 11.60 -16.22
CA THR A 133 4.99 10.21 -16.67
C THR A 133 3.56 9.96 -17.17
N ALA A 134 2.55 10.47 -16.46
CA ALA A 134 1.16 10.37 -16.89
C ALA A 134 0.88 11.12 -18.20
N ALA A 135 1.58 12.24 -18.47
CA ALA A 135 1.47 12.95 -19.75
C ALA A 135 2.12 12.17 -20.91
N ILE A 136 3.19 11.42 -20.65
CA ILE A 136 3.77 10.49 -21.63
C ILE A 136 2.77 9.39 -21.99
N GLY A 137 2.12 8.80 -20.99
CA GLY A 137 1.04 7.82 -21.22
C GLY A 137 -0.12 8.38 -22.05
N MET A 138 -0.52 9.64 -21.79
CA MET A 138 -1.55 10.33 -22.57
C MET A 138 -1.14 10.49 -24.04
N LYS A 139 0.11 10.89 -24.30
CA LYS A 139 0.66 11.01 -25.65
C LYS A 139 0.69 9.66 -26.36
N ASN A 140 1.15 8.61 -25.70
CA ASN A 140 1.18 7.25 -26.25
C ASN A 140 -0.23 6.79 -26.63
N LEU A 141 -1.20 7.00 -25.74
CA LEU A 141 -2.59 6.63 -25.98
C LEU A 141 -3.22 7.44 -27.12
N ALA A 142 -2.93 8.74 -27.20
CA ALA A 142 -3.35 9.58 -28.31
C ALA A 142 -2.79 9.09 -29.65
N ASN A 143 -1.50 8.71 -29.71
CA ASN A 143 -0.92 8.09 -30.91
C ASN A 143 -1.63 6.79 -31.31
N ILE A 144 -1.92 5.91 -30.35
CA ILE A 144 -2.67 4.67 -30.61
C ILE A 144 -4.04 5.00 -31.23
N GLY A 145 -4.80 5.91 -30.62
CA GLY A 145 -6.11 6.29 -31.14
C GLY A 145 -6.09 7.06 -32.47
N LEU A 146 -4.95 7.65 -32.83
CA LEU A 146 -4.76 8.30 -34.12
C LEU A 146 -4.57 7.29 -35.25
N GLU A 147 -3.90 6.16 -34.95
CA GLU A 147 -3.66 5.05 -35.87
C GLU A 147 -4.85 4.09 -35.93
N ASP A 148 -5.37 3.68 -34.78
CA ASP A 148 -6.51 2.76 -34.65
C ASP A 148 -7.42 3.16 -33.48
N TYR A 149 -8.56 3.76 -33.83
CA TYR A 149 -9.55 4.21 -32.86
C TYR A 149 -10.35 3.07 -32.22
N MET A 150 -10.32 1.87 -32.82
CA MET A 150 -10.97 0.67 -32.29
C MET A 150 -10.03 -0.18 -31.41
N ASN A 151 -8.79 0.27 -31.24
CA ASN A 151 -7.84 -0.41 -30.38
C ASN A 151 -8.36 -0.55 -28.94
N GLU A 152 -8.25 -1.75 -28.37
CA GLU A 152 -8.77 -2.06 -27.03
C GLU A 152 -8.12 -1.19 -25.94
N ILE A 153 -6.80 -0.96 -26.01
CA ILE A 153 -6.09 -0.13 -25.04
C ILE A 153 -6.61 1.31 -25.10
N PHE A 154 -6.82 1.84 -26.31
CA PHE A 154 -7.36 3.18 -26.49
C PHE A 154 -8.78 3.33 -25.97
N THR A 155 -9.68 2.44 -26.38
CA THR A 155 -11.09 2.49 -25.99
C THR A 155 -11.27 2.33 -24.49
N GLU A 156 -10.50 1.45 -23.86
CA GLU A 156 -10.52 1.19 -22.43
C GLU A 156 -9.95 2.37 -21.62
N TYR A 157 -8.72 2.79 -21.91
CA TYR A 157 -8.01 3.74 -21.04
C TYR A 157 -8.27 5.22 -21.35
N SER A 158 -8.81 5.56 -22.52
CA SER A 158 -9.06 6.97 -22.88
C SER A 158 -10.06 7.64 -21.95
N ASN A 159 -11.08 6.89 -21.50
CA ASN A 159 -12.04 7.31 -20.48
C ASN A 159 -11.75 6.75 -19.10
N GLY A 160 -11.11 5.57 -19.01
CA GLY A 160 -10.76 4.94 -17.75
C GLY A 160 -9.69 5.70 -16.97
N LEU A 161 -8.53 5.90 -17.59
CA LEU A 161 -7.36 6.52 -16.95
C LEU A 161 -7.32 8.04 -17.17
N TYR A 162 -7.94 8.52 -18.25
CA TYR A 162 -7.96 9.92 -18.63
C TYR A 162 -9.38 10.43 -18.85
N ASN A 163 -9.49 11.70 -19.25
CA ASN A 163 -10.71 12.21 -19.85
C ASN A 163 -10.55 12.14 -21.38
N PHE A 164 -11.47 11.47 -22.05
CA PHE A 164 -11.44 11.33 -23.51
C PHE A 164 -11.36 12.70 -24.22
N GLU A 165 -11.98 13.75 -23.69
CA GLU A 165 -11.84 15.11 -24.22
C GLU A 165 -10.38 15.59 -24.20
N GLN A 166 -9.65 15.33 -23.12
CA GLN A 166 -8.24 15.71 -22.98
C GLN A 166 -7.34 14.89 -23.91
N ILE A 167 -7.68 13.61 -24.12
CA ILE A 167 -7.02 12.77 -25.12
C ILE A 167 -7.26 13.33 -26.53
N LYS A 168 -8.49 13.71 -26.87
CA LYS A 168 -8.81 14.31 -28.17
C LYS A 168 -8.04 15.63 -28.41
N ILE A 169 -7.92 16.48 -27.38
CA ILE A 169 -7.08 17.69 -27.45
C ILE A 169 -5.62 17.32 -27.75
N GLU A 170 -5.08 16.28 -27.09
CA GLU A 170 -3.72 15.81 -27.35
C GLU A 170 -3.56 15.22 -28.76
N MET A 171 -4.56 14.49 -29.27
CA MET A 171 -4.61 14.00 -30.64
C MET A 171 -4.60 15.14 -31.67
N ASP A 172 -5.39 16.18 -31.43
CA ASP A 172 -5.44 17.38 -32.29
C ASP A 172 -4.13 18.18 -32.23
N PHE A 173 -3.44 18.18 -31.08
CA PHE A 173 -2.10 18.75 -30.96
C PHE A 173 -1.07 17.97 -31.79
N ILE A 174 -1.07 16.63 -31.71
CA ILE A 174 -0.14 15.77 -32.47
C ILE A 174 -0.36 15.95 -33.98
N ARG A 175 -1.61 16.14 -34.42
CA ARG A 175 -1.97 16.45 -35.81
C ARG A 175 -1.78 17.92 -36.22
N GLU A 176 -1.20 18.75 -35.35
CA GLU A 176 -0.96 20.19 -35.57
C GLU A 176 -2.23 21.03 -35.83
N LYS A 177 -3.42 20.50 -35.49
CA LYS A 177 -4.70 21.22 -35.59
C LYS A 177 -4.90 22.24 -34.48
N SER A 178 -4.20 22.07 -33.36
CA SER A 178 -4.29 22.90 -32.16
C SER A 178 -2.90 23.09 -31.54
N LYS A 179 -2.67 24.27 -30.94
CA LYS A 179 -1.48 24.53 -30.12
C LYS A 179 -1.64 24.11 -28.65
N LYS A 180 -2.85 23.67 -28.26
CA LYS A 180 -3.16 23.31 -26.87
C LYS A 180 -2.89 21.82 -26.63
N ARG A 181 -2.19 21.51 -25.54
CA ARG A 181 -1.97 20.13 -25.06
C ARG A 181 -3.12 19.64 -24.18
N GLY A 182 -3.32 18.32 -24.17
CA GLY A 182 -4.19 17.67 -23.20
C GLY A 182 -3.65 17.84 -21.77
N LYS A 183 -4.55 17.95 -20.79
CA LYS A 183 -4.19 18.06 -19.38
C LYS A 183 -4.53 16.77 -18.63
N VAL A 184 -3.56 16.28 -17.86
CA VAL A 184 -3.73 15.12 -17.00
C VAL A 184 -4.40 15.53 -15.68
N ASN A 185 -5.54 14.92 -15.37
CA ASN A 185 -6.07 14.88 -14.00
C ASN A 185 -5.38 13.73 -13.25
N LEU A 186 -4.52 14.10 -12.30
CA LEU A 186 -3.66 13.13 -11.64
C LEU A 186 -4.42 12.19 -10.68
N LYS A 187 -5.48 12.68 -10.02
CA LYS A 187 -6.33 11.87 -9.15
C LYS A 187 -7.02 10.76 -9.95
N LYS A 188 -7.72 11.15 -11.02
CA LYS A 188 -8.39 10.22 -11.93
C LYS A 188 -7.42 9.18 -12.50
N PHE A 189 -6.23 9.62 -12.89
CA PHE A 189 -5.21 8.74 -13.44
C PHE A 189 -4.77 7.66 -12.45
N ILE A 190 -4.48 8.04 -11.19
CA ILE A 190 -4.06 7.09 -10.15
C ILE A 190 -5.21 6.17 -9.75
N ASP A 191 -6.43 6.71 -9.52
CA ASP A 191 -7.61 5.89 -9.20
C ASP A 191 -7.91 4.89 -10.33
N GLY A 192 -7.76 5.32 -11.58
CA GLY A 192 -7.90 4.45 -12.73
C GLY A 192 -6.88 3.31 -12.71
N ILE A 193 -5.59 3.60 -12.47
CA ILE A 193 -4.56 2.56 -12.35
C ILE A 193 -4.93 1.54 -11.26
N VAL A 194 -5.37 2.02 -10.10
CA VAL A 194 -5.82 1.16 -9.00
C VAL A 194 -6.96 0.26 -9.46
N TYR A 195 -8.02 0.84 -10.04
CA TYR A 195 -9.17 0.09 -10.54
C TYR A 195 -8.77 -1.01 -11.54
N TYR A 196 -8.04 -0.65 -12.60
CA TYR A 196 -7.66 -1.60 -13.65
C TYR A 196 -6.66 -2.66 -13.15
N SER A 197 -5.84 -2.33 -12.15
CA SER A 197 -4.92 -3.30 -11.55
C SER A 197 -5.64 -4.42 -10.79
N GLU A 198 -6.84 -4.16 -10.28
CA GLU A 198 -7.66 -5.15 -9.57
C GLU A 198 -8.59 -5.92 -10.52
N THR A 199 -9.11 -5.27 -11.57
CA THR A 199 -10.08 -5.89 -12.50
C THR A 199 -9.44 -6.77 -13.56
N GLU A 200 -8.19 -6.51 -13.97
CA GLU A 200 -7.50 -7.32 -14.99
C GLU A 200 -6.91 -8.63 -14.43
N LYS A 201 -7.38 -9.15 -13.28
CA LYS A 201 -6.99 -10.48 -12.78
C LYS A 201 -7.60 -11.58 -13.66
N ALA A 202 -7.04 -11.76 -14.86
CA ALA A 202 -7.30 -12.87 -15.77
C ALA A 202 -6.05 -13.75 -15.87
#